data_AF-A0A7G7G8G5-F1
#
_entry.id   AF-A0A7G7G8G5-F1
#
_cell.length_a   1.000
_cell.length_b   1.000
_cell.length_c   1.000
_cell.angle_alpha   90.00
_cell.angle_beta   90.00
_cell.angle_gamma   90.00
#
_symmetry.space_group_name_H-M   'P 1'
#
loop_
_entity.id
_entity.type
_entity.pdbx_description
1 polymer ?
#
loop_
_entity_poly.entity_id
_entity_poly.type
_entity_poly.pdbx_seq_one_letter_code
_entity_poly.pdbx_strand_id
1 'polypeptide(L)'
;MQPNSIILMVVFSSCGILLGWIGNHIRKKQSIESIMLPGLIVKNVKDKKALSTFVGNNLSSMGFISLLIAGSILLLPTVKMIVLLMFLVALIAICIRLILGLRKFNK
;
A
#
# COMPACT_ATOMS: atom_id res chain seq x y z
N MET A 1 13.72 -1.63 24.87
CA MET A 1 12.79 -1.99 23.78
C MET A 1 12.62 -3.50 23.79
N GLN A 2 11.39 -4.03 23.76
CA GLN A 2 11.17 -5.47 23.60
C GLN A 2 11.64 -5.92 22.20
N PRO A 3 12.30 -7.09 22.06
CA PRO A 3 12.84 -7.56 20.78
C PRO A 3 11.77 -7.63 19.67
N ASN A 4 10.52 -7.97 20.03
CA ASN A 4 9.39 -8.02 19.10
C ASN A 4 9.06 -6.65 18.47
N SER A 5 9.27 -5.54 19.20
CA SER A 5 9.02 -4.19 18.68
C SER A 5 10.06 -3.76 17.65
N ILE A 6 11.31 -4.21 17.82
CA ILE A 6 12.40 -3.94 16.86
C ILE A 6 12.15 -4.71 15.57
N ILE A 7 11.76 -5.98 15.67
CA ILE A 7 11.41 -6.82 14.51
C ILE A 7 10.25 -6.19 13.73
N LEU A 8 9.17 -5.82 14.41
CA LEU A 8 8.02 -5.15 13.78
C LEU A 8 8.44 -3.86 13.05
N MET A 9 9.26 -3.03 13.71
CA MET A 9 9.74 -1.78 13.12
C MET A 9 10.52 -2.01 11.83
N VAL A 10 11.43 -3.00 11.81
CA VAL A 10 12.22 -3.34 10.61
C VAL A 10 11.31 -3.85 9.49
N VAL A 11 10.35 -4.72 9.82
CA VAL A 11 9.39 -5.26 8.84
C VAL A 11 8.52 -4.15 8.25
N PHE A 12 7.94 -3.27 9.06
CA PHE A 12 7.11 -2.18 8.57
C PHE A 12 7.90 -1.12 7.80
N SER A 13 9.15 -0.85 8.20
CA SER A 13 10.02 0.08 7.48
C SER A 13 10.39 -0.47 6.11
N SER A 14 10.87 -1.71 6.05
CA SER A 14 11.25 -2.35 4.77
C SER A 14 10.05 -2.49 3.83
N CYS A 15 8.90 -2.94 4.34
CA CYS A 15 7.66 -3.00 3.57
C CYS A 15 7.24 -1.61 3.06
N GLY A 16 7.34 -0.58 3.91
CA GLY A 16 6.98 0.78 3.54
C GLY A 16 7.83 1.36 2.42
N ILE A 17 9.15 1.19 2.51
CA ILE A 17 10.09 1.59 1.46
C ILE A 17 9.80 0.85 0.16
N LEU A 18 9.64 -0.48 0.23
CA LEU A 18 9.43 -1.33 -0.94
C LEU A 18 8.12 -0.99 -1.66
N LEU A 19 7.02 -0.83 -0.93
CA LEU A 19 5.74 -0.40 -1.48
C LEU A 19 5.78 1.01 -2.07
N GLY A 20 6.48 1.94 -1.41
CA GLY A 20 6.72 3.28 -1.93
C GLY A 20 7.48 3.26 -3.25
N TRP A 21 8.53 2.46 -3.34
CA TRP A 21 9.37 2.34 -4.53
C TRP A 21 8.63 1.68 -5.69
N ILE A 22 7.94 0.57 -5.42
CA ILE A 22 7.10 -0.13 -6.39
C ILE A 22 5.98 0.80 -6.89
N GLY A 23 5.27 1.47 -5.98
CA GLY A 23 4.21 2.41 -6.34
C GLY A 23 4.71 3.53 -7.24
N ASN A 24 5.88 4.10 -6.93
CA ASN A 24 6.48 5.17 -7.72
C ASN A 24 6.97 4.67 -9.09
N HIS A 25 7.56 3.48 -9.15
CA HIS A 25 7.99 2.85 -10.39
C HIS A 25 6.80 2.53 -11.31
N ILE A 26 5.72 1.96 -10.75
CA ILE A 26 4.46 1.67 -11.45
C ILE A 26 3.84 2.95 -12.00
N ARG A 27 3.77 4.01 -11.19
CA ARG A 27 3.27 5.33 -11.61
C ARG A 27 4.06 5.91 -12.77
N LYS A 28 5.38 5.73 -12.79
CA LYS A 28 6.26 6.24 -13.85
C LYS A 28 6.21 5.40 -15.13
N LYS A 29 6.05 4.07 -15.04
CA LYS A 29 6.20 3.20 -16.21
C LYS A 29 5.06 3.25 -17.24
N GLN A 30 3.87 3.77 -16.92
CA GLN A 30 2.68 3.90 -17.80
C GLN A 30 2.23 2.65 -18.59
N SER A 31 2.98 1.54 -18.56
CA SER A 31 2.86 0.37 -19.43
C SER A 31 2.17 -0.80 -18.75
N ILE A 32 1.29 -0.56 -17.78
CA ILE A 32 0.57 -1.66 -17.14
C ILE A 32 -0.47 -2.18 -18.12
N GLU A 33 -0.18 -3.34 -18.70
CA GLU A 33 -1.06 -3.97 -19.68
C GLU A 33 -2.11 -4.88 -19.02
N SER A 34 -1.76 -5.43 -17.85
CA SER A 34 -2.67 -6.23 -17.05
C SER A 34 -2.28 -6.18 -15.58
N ILE A 35 -3.29 -6.31 -14.72
CA ILE A 35 -3.13 -6.53 -13.28
C ILE A 35 -3.97 -7.74 -12.90
N MET A 36 -3.35 -8.66 -12.17
CA MET A 36 -4.02 -9.80 -11.60
C MET A 36 -3.96 -9.68 -10.07
N LEU A 37 -5.14 -9.60 -9.47
CA LEU A 37 -5.35 -9.66 -8.03
C LEU A 37 -6.25 -10.86 -7.70
N PRO A 38 -6.22 -11.35 -6.45
CA PRO A 38 -7.16 -12.38 -6.01
C PRO A 38 -8.61 -11.96 -6.30
N GLY A 39 -9.30 -12.71 -7.16
CA GLY A 39 -10.68 -12.43 -7.56
C GLY A 39 -10.89 -11.26 -8.54
N LEU A 40 -9.82 -10.67 -9.09
CA LEU A 40 -9.93 -9.60 -10.09
C LEU A 40 -8.82 -9.67 -11.13
N ILE A 41 -9.20 -9.92 -12.39
CA ILE A 41 -8.30 -9.91 -13.54
C ILE A 41 -8.69 -8.74 -14.41
N VAL A 42 -7.81 -7.74 -14.54
CA VAL A 42 -8.01 -6.60 -15.43
C VAL A 42 -7.09 -6.77 -16.63
N LYS A 43 -7.68 -6.96 -17.82
CA LYS A 43 -6.99 -7.13 -19.11
C LYS A 43 -7.49 -6.08 -20.11
N ASN A 44 -6.66 -5.68 -21.07
CA ASN A 44 -7.01 -4.75 -22.15
C ASN A 44 -7.52 -3.37 -21.70
N VAL A 45 -6.80 -2.73 -20.76
CA VAL A 45 -7.19 -1.42 -20.23
C VAL A 45 -6.96 -0.33 -21.28
N LYS A 46 -8.02 0.37 -21.69
CA LYS A 46 -7.93 1.51 -22.63
C LYS A 46 -7.03 2.63 -22.09
N ASP A 47 -7.16 2.95 -20.81
CA ASP A 47 -6.42 4.04 -20.17
C ASP A 47 -5.32 3.53 -19.21
N LYS A 48 -4.22 3.03 -19.80
CA LYS A 48 -3.07 2.45 -19.08
C LYS A 48 -2.39 3.46 -18.14
N LYS A 49 -2.43 4.75 -18.48
CA LYS A 49 -1.84 5.84 -17.67
C LYS A 49 -2.68 6.12 -16.43
N ALA A 50 -4.00 6.17 -16.55
CA ALA A 50 -4.90 6.32 -15.41
C ALA A 50 -4.78 5.12 -14.45
N LEU A 51 -4.73 3.90 -14.98
CA LEU A 51 -4.56 2.68 -14.19
C LEU A 51 -3.24 2.67 -13.42
N SER A 52 -2.13 2.96 -14.09
CA SER A 52 -0.81 2.98 -13.46
C SER A 52 -0.65 4.07 -12.41
N THR A 53 -1.23 5.24 -12.66
CA THR A 53 -1.28 6.32 -11.67
C THR A 53 -2.13 5.92 -10.46
N PHE A 54 -3.30 5.30 -10.69
CA PHE A 54 -4.19 4.84 -9.63
C PHE A 54 -3.50 3.79 -8.75
N VAL A 55 -2.96 2.74 -9.34
CA VAL A 55 -2.32 1.63 -8.62
C VAL A 55 -1.05 2.11 -7.91
N GLY A 56 -0.23 2.90 -8.62
CA GLY A 56 0.99 3.46 -8.06
C GLY A 56 0.74 4.37 -6.86
N ASN A 57 -0.29 5.23 -6.92
CA ASN A 57 -0.65 6.10 -5.80
C ASN A 57 -1.17 5.29 -4.60
N ASN A 58 -2.01 4.27 -4.81
CA ASN A 58 -2.51 3.45 -3.69
C ASN A 58 -1.38 2.64 -3.04
N LEU A 59 -0.48 2.03 -3.83
CA LEU A 59 0.69 1.33 -3.30
C LEU A 59 1.64 2.26 -2.54
N SER A 60 1.89 3.45 -3.07
CA SER A 60 2.71 4.45 -2.38
C SER A 60 2.08 4.92 -1.07
N SER A 61 0.74 5.07 -1.03
CA SER A 61 0.02 5.40 0.20
C SER A 61 0.08 4.29 1.24
N MET A 62 -0.02 3.02 0.83
CA MET A 62 0.20 1.87 1.72
C MET A 62 1.63 1.89 2.28
N GLY A 63 2.62 2.19 1.42
CA GLY A 63 4.01 2.29 1.84
C GLY A 63 4.24 3.41 2.86
N PHE A 64 3.63 4.58 2.65
CA PHE A 64 3.68 5.71 3.57
C PHE A 64 3.06 5.37 4.93
N ILE A 65 1.88 4.73 4.93
CA ILE A 65 1.24 4.27 6.17
C ILE A 65 2.12 3.27 6.91
N SER A 66 2.74 2.33 6.20
CA SER A 66 3.66 1.36 6.80
C SER A 66 4.87 2.05 7.47
N LEU A 67 5.41 3.11 6.88
CA LEU A 67 6.47 3.92 7.50
C LEU A 67 5.98 4.67 8.75
N LEU A 68 4.75 5.21 8.72
CA LEU A 68 4.15 5.85 9.89
C LEU A 68 3.93 4.86 11.03
N ILE A 69 3.54 3.61 10.74
CA ILE A 69 3.48 2.53 11.74
C ILE A 69 4.85 2.33 12.38
N ALA A 70 5.90 2.17 11.57
CA ALA A 70 7.26 1.98 12.08
C ALA A 70 7.72 3.15 12.96
N GLY A 71 7.48 4.39 12.54
CA GLY A 71 7.78 5.59 13.33
C GLY A 71 6.98 5.64 14.64
N SER A 72 5.70 5.27 14.61
CA SER A 72 4.85 5.26 15.81
C SER A 72 5.27 4.23 16.85
N ILE A 73 5.82 3.08 16.42
CA ILE A 73 6.35 2.05 17.34
C ILE A 73 7.54 2.60 18.15
N LEU A 74 8.32 3.51 17.56
CA LEU A 74 9.47 4.13 18.20
C LEU A 74 9.08 5.33 19.08
N LEU A 75 8.17 6.18 18.61
CA LEU A 75 7.81 7.44 19.26
C LEU A 75 6.73 7.30 20.35
N LEU A 76 5.82 6.33 20.23
CA LEU A 76 4.61 6.25 21.05
C LEU A 76 4.35 4.82 21.58
N PRO A 77 5.26 4.26 22.41
CA PRO A 77 5.15 2.88 22.89
C PRO A 77 3.91 2.62 23.76
N THR A 78 3.39 3.64 24.45
CA THR A 78 2.23 3.57 25.34
C THR A 78 0.90 3.42 24.60
N VAL A 79 0.77 4.01 23.40
CA VAL A 79 -0.46 3.95 22.58
C VAL A 79 -0.30 3.06 21.34
N LYS A 80 0.79 2.28 21.27
CA LYS A 80 1.16 1.45 20.11
C LYS A 80 0.01 0.60 19.56
N MET A 81 -0.81 0.01 20.44
CA MET A 81 -1.91 -0.89 20.04
C MET A 81 -3.03 -0.14 19.32
N ILE A 82 -3.44 1.02 19.83
CA ILE A 82 -4.51 1.84 19.24
C ILE A 82 -4.04 2.39 17.88
N VAL A 83 -2.80 2.87 17.83
CA VAL A 83 -2.21 3.42 16.62
C VAL A 83 -2.04 2.35 15.54
N LEU A 84 -1.57 1.15 15.91
CA LEU A 84 -1.51 -0.02 15.01
C LEU A 84 -2.90 -0.38 14.48
N LEU A 85 -3.93 -0.37 15.33
CA LEU A 85 -5.30 -0.67 14.93
C LEU A 85 -5.82 0.34 13.90
N MET A 86 -5.62 1.64 14.13
CA MET A 86 -6.02 2.68 13.19
C MET A 86 -5.33 2.54 11.83
N PHE A 87 -4.03 2.23 11.83
CA PHE A 87 -3.29 2.02 10.59
C PHE A 87 -3.70 0.74 9.86
N LEU A 88 -4.06 -0.33 10.59
CA LEU A 88 -4.61 -1.54 10.01
C LEU A 88 -5.94 -1.25 9.29
N VAL A 89 -6.83 -0.47 9.92
CA VAL A 89 -8.09 -0.03 9.30
C VAL A 89 -7.82 0.80 8.04
N ALA A 90 -6.83 1.70 8.08
CA ALA A 90 -6.45 2.50 6.90
C ALA A 90 -5.91 1.62 5.76
N LEU A 91 -5.08 0.61 6.06
CA LEU A 91 -4.59 -0.36 5.08
C LEU A 91 -5.75 -1.14 4.42
N ILE A 92 -6.70 -1.63 5.21
CA ILE A 92 -7.89 -2.33 4.71
C ILE A 92 -8.71 -1.40 3.81
N ALA A 93 -8.92 -0.14 4.20
CA ALA A 93 -9.64 0.83 3.38
C ALA A 93 -8.96 1.08 2.03
N ILE A 94 -7.62 1.16 1.99
CA ILE A 94 -6.89 1.31 0.72
C ILE A 94 -6.97 0.04 -0.12
N CYS A 95 -6.91 -1.15 0.47
CA CYS A 95 -7.13 -2.42 -0.23
C CYS A 95 -8.51 -2.46 -0.91
N ILE A 96 -9.56 -2.09 -0.17
CA ILE A 96 -10.93 -2.02 -0.71
C ILE A 96 -11.01 -0.98 -1.83
N ARG A 97 -10.45 0.22 -1.61
CA ARG A 97 -10.39 1.28 -2.63
C ARG A 97 -9.69 0.80 -3.89
N LEU A 98 -8.59 0.06 -3.77
CA LEU A 98 -7.85 -0.50 -4.89
C LEU A 98 -8.74 -1.48 -5.68
N ILE A 99 -9.37 -2.45 -5.01
CA ILE A 99 -10.22 -3.46 -5.66
C ILE A 99 -11.42 -2.82 -6.37
N LEU A 100 -12.16 -1.94 -5.68
CA LEU A 100 -13.32 -1.25 -6.25
C LEU A 100 -12.93 -0.31 -7.40
N GLY A 101 -11.80 0.38 -7.26
CA GLY A 101 -11.27 1.24 -8.31
C GLY A 101 -10.85 0.45 -9.55
N LEU A 102 -10.20 -0.70 -9.37
CA LEU A 102 -9.79 -1.58 -10.46
C LEU A 102 -10.97 -2.18 -11.22
N ARG A 103 -12.11 -2.45 -10.55
CA ARG A 103 -13.35 -2.86 -11.23
C ARG A 103 -13.85 -1.84 -12.26
N LYS A 104 -13.55 -0.54 -12.07
CA LYS A 104 -13.93 0.50 -13.06
C LYS A 104 -13.17 0.37 -14.38
N PHE A 105 -12.00 -0.24 -14.36
CA PHE A 105 -11.15 -0.46 -15.53
C PHE A 105 -11.39 -1.83 -16.21
N ASN A 106 -12.24 -2.67 -15.63
CA ASN A 106 -12.60 -3.99 -16.17
C ASN A 106 -13.93 -3.98 -16.97
N LYS A 107 -14.31 -2.80 -17.51
CA LYS A 107 -15.51 -2.63 -18.35
C LYS A 107 -15.13 -2.53 -19.82
#